data_AF-J8QHY1-F1
#
_entry.id   AF-J8QHY1-F1
#
_cell.length_a   1.000
_cell.length_b   1.000
_cell.length_c   1.000
_cell.angle_alpha   90.00
_cell.angle_beta   90.00
_cell.angle_gamma   90.00
#
_symmetry.space_group_name_H-M   'P 1'
#
loop_
_entity.id
_entity.type
_entity.pdbx_description
1 polymer ?
#
loop_
_entity_poly.entity_id
_entity_poly.type
_entity_poly.pdbx_seq_one_letter_code
_entity_poly.pdbx_strand_id
1 'polypeptide(L)'
;MITGLLAEVLRDAGFDPSTLSQRGNVIDTPSGPLFGKTARGSSAAQVRGEAASLAAMRLTAPDGLVPRCWSKNKDGQTAMACEYARGGGDKRMKELGERVARMHSVPNDHGDHAYTGKFGFGIPTHCGATEQDNTWDGDWGRFFADRRLGDLVRRLGDPTITKEWEKLKEKAVPLLLNDFDPPAKPVPLHGDLWSGNVCHTSNGGVIFDPAGYYGHGEADLGIARMFGGE
;
A
#
# COMPACT_ATOMS: atom_id res chain seq x y z
N MET A 1 17.70 23.96 5.99
CA MET A 1 17.01 24.12 4.69
C MET A 1 16.78 22.75 4.10
N ILE A 2 15.59 22.50 3.54
CA ILE A 2 15.27 21.24 2.88
C ILE A 2 15.91 21.26 1.49
N THR A 3 16.71 20.25 1.15
CA THR A 3 17.49 20.19 -0.10
C THR A 3 17.32 18.85 -0.83
N GLY A 4 17.94 18.71 -2.00
CA GLY A 4 17.93 17.48 -2.77
C GLY A 4 16.56 17.11 -3.33
N LEU A 5 16.32 15.80 -3.48
CA LEU A 5 15.13 15.28 -4.14
C LEU A 5 13.83 15.60 -3.38
N LEU A 6 13.87 15.69 -2.05
CA LEU A 6 12.72 16.10 -1.25
C LEU A 6 12.32 17.56 -1.53
N ALA A 7 13.28 18.45 -1.76
CA ALA A 7 12.99 19.82 -2.16
C ALA A 7 12.33 19.89 -3.55
N GLU A 8 12.70 18.99 -4.47
CA GLU A 8 12.01 18.88 -5.77
C GLU A 8 10.58 18.38 -5.61
N VAL A 9 10.34 17.37 -4.76
CA VAL A 9 9.00 16.86 -4.45
C VAL A 9 8.12 17.96 -3.84
N LEU A 10 8.66 18.75 -2.92
CA LEU A 10 7.93 19.86 -2.29
C LEU A 10 7.58 20.97 -3.29
N ARG A 11 8.45 21.24 -4.27
CA ARG A 11 8.14 22.16 -5.37
C ARG A 11 6.99 21.65 -6.24
N ASP A 12 6.97 20.36 -6.57
CA ASP A 12 5.87 19.73 -7.31
C ASP A 12 4.55 19.75 -6.50
N ALA A 13 4.65 19.73 -5.17
CA ALA A 13 3.52 19.91 -4.25
C ALA A 13 3.09 21.38 -4.09
N GLY A 14 3.77 22.33 -4.75
CA GLY A 14 3.42 23.75 -4.75
C GLY A 14 4.03 24.57 -3.61
N PHE A 15 5.04 24.05 -2.91
CA PHE A 15 5.70 24.76 -1.82
C PHE A 15 7.10 25.26 -2.21
N ASP A 16 7.53 26.37 -1.59
CA ASP A 16 8.92 26.84 -1.65
C ASP A 16 9.74 26.22 -0.49
N PRO A 17 10.63 25.24 -0.75
CA PRO A 17 11.38 24.54 0.30
C PRO A 17 12.32 25.44 1.12
N SER A 18 12.67 26.62 0.61
CA SER A 18 13.51 27.58 1.34
C SER A 18 12.78 28.22 2.54
N THR A 19 11.45 28.21 2.51
CA THR A 19 10.57 28.80 3.53
C THR A 19 10.08 27.81 4.59
N LEU A 20 10.36 26.51 4.41
CA LEU A 20 9.82 25.44 5.25
C LEU A 20 10.81 25.00 6.34
N SER A 21 10.26 24.54 7.47
CA SER A 21 11.02 23.84 8.51
C SER A 21 10.71 22.35 8.52
N GLN A 22 11.70 21.54 8.92
CA GLN A 22 11.55 20.10 9.06
C GLN A 22 12.02 19.63 10.44
N ARG A 23 11.21 18.81 11.11
CA ARG A 23 11.52 18.11 12.37
C ARG A 23 11.31 16.61 12.17
N GLY A 24 12.41 15.85 12.07
CA GLY A 24 12.34 14.45 11.68
C GLY A 24 11.68 14.30 10.31
N ASN A 25 10.62 13.50 10.23
CA ASN A 25 9.84 13.33 9.00
C ASN A 25 8.70 14.35 8.85
N VAL A 26 8.48 15.25 9.80
CA VAL A 26 7.42 16.26 9.71
C VAL A 26 7.98 17.53 9.09
N ILE A 27 7.31 18.03 8.05
CA ILE A 27 7.66 19.27 7.33
C ILE A 27 6.54 20.27 7.61
N ASP A 28 6.83 21.37 8.28
CA ASP A 28 5.85 22.41 8.52
C ASP A 28 5.67 23.26 7.25
N THR A 29 4.43 23.41 6.80
CA THR A 29 4.08 24.27 5.67
C THR A 29 2.97 25.25 6.06
N PRO A 30 2.79 26.36 5.30
CA PRO A 30 1.71 27.32 5.56
C PRO A 30 0.30 26.72 5.52
N SER A 31 0.09 25.64 4.77
CA SER A 31 -1.21 24.95 4.64
C SER A 31 -1.36 23.75 5.58
N GLY A 32 -0.44 23.57 6.54
CA GLY A 32 -0.41 22.45 7.47
C GLY A 32 0.80 21.52 7.26
N PRO A 33 1.08 20.63 8.21
CA PRO A 33 2.25 19.76 8.11
C PRO A 33 2.12 18.74 6.98
N LEU A 34 3.27 18.38 6.41
CA LEU A 34 3.44 17.22 5.55
C LEU A 34 4.33 16.19 6.24
N PHE A 35 4.24 14.95 5.79
CA PHE A 35 5.15 13.87 6.17
C PHE A 35 6.11 13.57 5.01
N GLY A 36 7.41 13.69 5.24
CA GLY A 36 8.46 13.46 4.25
C GLY A 36 9.26 12.20 4.54
N LYS A 37 9.51 11.39 3.50
CA LYS A 37 10.44 10.24 3.53
C LYS A 37 11.47 10.40 2.41
N THR A 38 12.73 10.09 2.70
CA THR A 38 13.81 10.02 1.71
C THR A 38 14.60 8.74 1.91
N ALA A 39 14.86 8.01 0.84
CA ALA A 39 15.58 6.74 0.85
C ALA A 39 16.56 6.64 -0.31
N ARG A 40 17.56 5.76 -0.16
CA ARG A 40 18.64 5.52 -1.14
C ARG A 40 18.97 4.03 -1.21
N GLY A 41 19.47 3.57 -2.35
CA GLY A 41 19.88 2.18 -2.51
C GLY A 41 18.69 1.24 -2.40
N SER A 42 18.82 0.14 -1.66
CA SER A 42 17.76 -0.88 -1.53
C SER A 42 16.46 -0.34 -0.92
N SER A 43 16.51 0.65 -0.01
CA SER A 43 15.31 1.23 0.59
C SER A 43 14.57 2.22 -0.32
N ALA A 44 15.17 2.66 -1.42
CA ALA A 44 14.50 3.54 -2.38
C ALA A 44 13.29 2.83 -3.03
N ALA A 45 13.43 1.53 -3.33
CA ALA A 45 12.34 0.72 -3.89
C ALA A 45 11.13 0.62 -2.93
N GLN A 46 11.37 0.53 -1.62
CA GLN A 46 10.32 0.50 -0.61
C GLN A 46 9.50 1.80 -0.60
N VAL A 47 10.18 2.95 -0.52
CA VAL A 47 9.51 4.27 -0.53
C VAL A 47 8.78 4.52 -1.85
N ARG A 48 9.34 4.04 -2.98
CA ARG A 48 8.69 4.13 -4.29
C ARG A 48 7.41 3.28 -4.34
N GLY A 49 7.47 2.05 -3.83
CA GLY A 49 6.32 1.15 -3.74
C GLY A 49 5.20 1.71 -2.86
N GLU A 50 5.57 2.29 -1.72
CA GLU A 50 4.62 2.95 -0.81
C GLU A 50 3.89 4.11 -1.49
N ALA A 51 4.63 5.04 -2.12
CA ALA A 51 4.05 6.17 -2.82
C ALA A 51 3.12 5.74 -3.97
N ALA A 52 3.52 4.71 -4.74
CA ALA A 52 2.73 4.15 -5.82
C ALA A 52 1.44 3.47 -5.30
N SER A 53 1.52 2.78 -4.17
CA SER A 53 0.37 2.15 -3.52
C SER A 53 -0.66 3.19 -3.07
N LEU A 54 -0.20 4.29 -2.45
CA LEU A 54 -1.05 5.41 -2.06
C LEU A 54 -1.73 6.04 -3.28
N ALA A 55 -0.99 6.23 -4.37
CA ALA A 55 -1.56 6.73 -5.62
C ALA A 55 -2.65 5.79 -6.21
N ALA A 56 -2.41 4.47 -6.19
CA ALA A 56 -3.35 3.48 -6.71
C ALA A 56 -4.65 3.43 -5.89
N MET A 57 -4.57 3.46 -4.55
CA MET A 57 -5.76 3.49 -3.68
C MET A 57 -6.59 4.77 -3.87
N ARG A 58 -5.96 5.91 -4.19
CA ARG A 58 -6.68 7.17 -4.45
C ARG A 58 -7.55 7.15 -5.71
N LEU A 59 -7.33 6.22 -6.63
CA LEU A 59 -8.16 6.07 -7.83
C LEU A 59 -9.62 5.73 -7.47
N THR A 60 -9.83 5.03 -6.36
CA THR A 60 -11.15 4.57 -5.90
C THR A 60 -11.55 5.16 -4.55
N ALA A 61 -10.60 5.68 -3.77
CA ALA A 61 -10.84 6.40 -2.52
C ALA A 61 -10.23 7.82 -2.53
N PRO A 62 -10.76 8.75 -3.35
CA PRO A 62 -10.24 10.12 -3.43
C PRO A 62 -10.61 10.98 -2.20
N ASP A 63 -11.48 10.49 -1.32
CA ASP A 63 -12.07 11.18 -0.16
C ASP A 63 -11.16 11.20 1.08
N GLY A 64 -9.84 11.24 0.88
CA GLY A 64 -8.86 11.35 1.96
C GLY A 64 -8.75 10.13 2.87
N LEU A 65 -9.15 8.93 2.40
CA LEU A 65 -8.92 7.68 3.15
C LEU A 65 -7.43 7.38 3.26
N VAL A 66 -6.69 7.67 2.19
CA VAL A 66 -5.24 7.59 2.12
C VAL A 66 -4.66 8.99 1.91
N PRO A 67 -3.49 9.32 2.50
CA PRO A 67 -2.81 10.57 2.26
C PRO A 67 -2.57 10.83 0.77
N ARG A 68 -2.78 12.07 0.32
CA ARG A 68 -2.22 12.49 -0.97
C ARG A 68 -0.71 12.52 -0.84
N CYS A 69 -0.02 11.94 -1.83
CA CYS A 69 1.43 11.89 -1.86
C CYS A 69 2.01 12.37 -3.18
N TRP A 70 3.12 13.07 -3.09
CA TRP A 70 3.99 13.42 -4.20
C TRP A 70 5.29 12.65 -4.03
N SER A 71 5.86 12.14 -5.12
CA SER A 71 7.13 11.42 -5.05
C SER A 71 7.99 11.65 -6.28
N LYS A 72 9.30 11.52 -6.12
CA LYS A 72 10.27 11.49 -7.21
C LYS A 72 11.29 10.39 -6.99
N ASN A 73 11.77 9.84 -8.10
CA ASN A 73 12.81 8.83 -8.15
C ASN A 73 13.93 9.33 -9.06
N LYS A 74 15.16 9.40 -8.54
CA LYS A 74 16.32 9.89 -9.30
C LYS A 74 17.61 9.28 -8.75
N ASP A 75 18.46 8.76 -9.64
CA ASP A 75 19.80 8.25 -9.32
C ASP A 75 19.86 7.27 -8.12
N GLY A 76 18.93 6.30 -8.07
CA GLY A 76 18.84 5.32 -6.98
C GLY A 76 18.35 5.89 -5.64
N GLN A 77 17.76 7.09 -5.66
CA GLN A 77 17.11 7.72 -4.51
C GLN A 77 15.62 7.89 -4.79
N THR A 78 14.83 7.81 -3.73
CA THR A 78 13.41 8.13 -3.76
C THR A 78 13.09 9.10 -2.64
N ALA A 79 12.34 10.15 -2.96
CA ALA A 79 11.77 11.04 -1.97
C ALA A 79 10.25 11.09 -2.16
N MET A 80 9.52 11.18 -1.05
CA MET A 80 8.09 11.43 -1.06
C MET A 80 7.72 12.45 0.03
N ALA A 81 6.64 13.18 -0.23
CA ALA A 81 5.96 14.03 0.74
C ALA A 81 4.47 13.70 0.67
N CYS A 82 3.82 13.56 1.82
CA CYS A 82 2.41 13.22 1.93
C CYS A 82 1.68 14.15 2.88
N GLU A 83 0.35 14.25 2.72
CA GLU A 83 -0.52 14.84 3.72
C GLU A 83 -0.29 14.19 5.10
N TYR A 84 -0.16 15.02 6.14
CA TYR A 84 0.09 14.53 7.49
C TYR A 84 -1.24 14.22 8.21
N ALA A 85 -1.44 12.96 8.59
CA ALA A 85 -2.61 12.53 9.37
C ALA A 85 -2.42 12.86 10.86
N ARG A 86 -3.03 13.94 11.33
CA ARG A 86 -3.02 14.29 12.76
C ARG A 86 -4.03 13.46 13.53
N GLY A 87 -3.52 12.56 14.38
CA GLY A 87 -4.33 11.75 15.27
C GLY A 87 -5.02 12.55 16.38
N GLY A 88 -5.91 11.88 17.12
CA GLY A 88 -6.65 12.45 18.24
C GLY A 88 -8.15 12.63 17.98
N GLY A 89 -8.67 12.07 16.89
CA GLY A 89 -10.11 11.98 16.64
C GLY A 89 -10.73 10.68 17.16
N ASP A 90 -12.06 10.63 17.10
CA ASP A 90 -12.84 9.47 17.53
C ASP A 90 -12.68 8.27 16.59
N LYS A 91 -12.81 7.06 17.16
CA LYS A 91 -12.83 5.82 16.40
C LYS A 91 -14.16 5.63 15.64
N ARG A 92 -14.22 6.11 14.39
CA ARG A 92 -15.39 5.94 13.50
C ARG A 92 -15.27 4.68 12.64
N MET A 93 -15.25 3.50 13.27
CA MET A 93 -14.93 2.23 12.59
C MET A 93 -15.91 1.86 11.46
N LYS A 94 -17.21 2.12 11.63
CA LYS A 94 -18.20 1.90 10.57
C LYS A 94 -17.90 2.73 9.32
N GLU A 95 -17.60 4.02 9.50
CA GLU A 95 -17.25 4.93 8.42
C GLU A 95 -15.94 4.51 7.74
N LEU A 96 -14.94 4.09 8.52
CA LEU A 96 -13.68 3.55 8.00
C LEU A 96 -13.93 2.30 7.15
N GLY A 97 -14.72 1.34 7.64
CA GLY A 97 -15.07 0.13 6.90
C GLY A 97 -15.80 0.43 5.59
N GLU A 98 -16.75 1.37 5.59
CA GLU A 98 -17.44 1.82 4.37
C GLU A 98 -16.49 2.47 3.37
N ARG A 99 -15.47 3.21 3.84
CA ARG A 99 -14.44 3.83 2.99
C ARG A 99 -13.47 2.80 2.41
N VAL A 100 -13.03 1.84 3.22
CA VAL A 100 -12.20 0.71 2.74
C VAL A 100 -12.96 -0.14 1.72
N ALA A 101 -14.25 -0.41 1.94
CA ALA A 101 -15.08 -1.11 0.96
C ALA A 101 -15.18 -0.35 -0.37
N ARG A 102 -15.26 1.00 -0.34
CA ARG A 102 -15.20 1.81 -1.57
C ARG A 102 -13.83 1.73 -2.26
N MET A 103 -12.74 1.78 -1.48
CA MET A 103 -11.39 1.60 -1.99
C MET A 103 -11.25 0.27 -2.75
N HIS A 104 -11.85 -0.81 -2.24
CA HIS A 104 -11.93 -2.13 -2.87
C HIS A 104 -12.90 -2.20 -4.07
N SER A 105 -12.93 -1.16 -4.89
CA SER A 105 -13.64 -1.13 -6.17
C SER A 105 -12.68 -1.27 -7.34
N VAL A 106 -13.19 -1.67 -8.50
CA VAL A 106 -12.42 -1.64 -9.75
C VAL A 106 -12.20 -0.18 -10.17
N PRO A 107 -10.95 0.28 -10.36
CA PRO A 107 -10.68 1.63 -10.83
C PRO A 107 -11.25 1.87 -12.24
N ASN A 108 -11.85 3.05 -12.46
CA ASN A 108 -12.28 3.48 -13.79
C ASN A 108 -11.12 4.08 -14.63
N ASP A 109 -10.07 4.52 -13.95
CA ASP A 109 -8.84 5.06 -14.53
C ASP A 109 -7.70 4.07 -14.23
N HIS A 110 -6.78 3.91 -15.18
CA HIS A 110 -5.63 3.04 -15.04
C HIS A 110 -4.50 3.70 -14.22
N GLY A 111 -4.44 5.03 -14.17
CA GLY A 111 -3.41 5.82 -13.47
C GLY A 111 -1.97 5.55 -13.94
N ASP A 112 -1.00 6.21 -13.29
CA ASP A 112 0.44 6.12 -13.66
C ASP A 112 1.09 4.75 -13.36
N HIS A 113 0.39 3.89 -12.60
CA HIS A 113 0.83 2.53 -12.26
C HIS A 113 -0.09 1.45 -12.83
N ALA A 114 -0.80 1.86 -13.89
CA ALA A 114 -1.51 1.10 -14.92
C ALA A 114 -2.14 -0.20 -14.45
N TYR A 115 -3.27 -0.07 -13.74
CA TYR A 115 -4.21 -1.16 -13.52
C TYR A 115 -4.44 -1.96 -14.80
N THR A 116 -4.12 -3.26 -14.79
CA THR A 116 -4.18 -4.10 -16.00
C THR A 116 -5.43 -4.98 -16.08
N GLY A 117 -6.34 -4.88 -15.10
CA GLY A 117 -7.44 -5.84 -14.94
C GLY A 117 -6.97 -7.23 -14.47
N LYS A 118 -5.72 -7.35 -14.00
CA LYS A 118 -5.12 -8.58 -13.45
C LYS A 118 -4.66 -8.35 -12.00
N PHE A 119 -4.37 -9.42 -11.28
CA PHE A 119 -3.78 -9.38 -9.94
C PHE A 119 -2.28 -9.11 -10.03
N GLY A 120 -1.74 -8.24 -9.18
CA GLY A 120 -0.34 -7.82 -9.24
C GLY A 120 -0.17 -6.31 -9.09
N PHE A 121 0.99 -5.79 -9.50
CA PHE A 121 1.27 -4.35 -9.46
C PHE A 121 2.35 -3.97 -10.47
N GLY A 122 2.34 -2.70 -10.92
CA GLY A 122 3.29 -2.22 -11.94
C GLY A 122 4.74 -2.10 -11.47
N ILE A 123 4.96 -2.10 -10.15
CA ILE A 123 6.29 -2.03 -9.53
C ILE A 123 6.36 -2.92 -8.28
N PRO A 124 7.56 -3.26 -7.79
CA PRO A 124 7.71 -3.94 -6.51
C PRO A 124 7.15 -3.09 -5.36
N THR A 125 6.42 -3.75 -4.46
CA THR A 125 6.00 -3.21 -3.15
C THR A 125 6.58 -4.08 -2.05
N HIS A 126 6.51 -3.63 -0.81
CA HIS A 126 7.20 -4.28 0.30
C HIS A 126 6.26 -4.39 1.51
N CYS A 127 6.19 -5.58 2.09
CA CYS A 127 5.56 -5.80 3.39
C CYS A 127 6.69 -5.89 4.43
N GLY A 128 6.83 -4.85 5.26
CA GLY A 128 8.06 -4.64 6.02
C GLY A 128 9.28 -4.53 5.10
N ALA A 129 10.35 -5.27 5.39
CA ALA A 129 11.55 -5.32 4.56
C ALA A 129 11.47 -6.31 3.39
N THR A 130 10.39 -7.08 3.28
CA THR A 130 10.25 -8.14 2.28
C THR A 130 9.62 -7.59 1.01
N GLU A 131 10.39 -7.57 -0.07
CA GLU A 131 9.85 -7.29 -1.41
C GLU A 131 8.81 -8.33 -1.81
N GLN A 132 7.66 -7.88 -2.31
CA GLN A 132 6.57 -8.72 -2.79
C GLN A 132 6.69 -8.93 -4.30
N ASP A 133 6.55 -10.18 -4.73
CA ASP A 133 6.43 -10.50 -6.16
C ASP A 133 5.07 -10.00 -6.67
N ASN A 134 5.11 -8.97 -7.51
CA ASN A 134 3.92 -8.31 -8.06
C ASN A 134 3.69 -8.64 -9.54
N THR A 135 4.36 -9.68 -10.06
CA THR A 135 4.17 -10.14 -11.43
C THR A 135 2.69 -10.40 -11.71
N TRP A 136 2.18 -9.79 -12.78
CA TRP A 136 0.76 -9.84 -13.12
C TRP A 136 0.26 -11.25 -13.41
N ASP A 137 -0.92 -11.58 -12.89
CA ASP A 137 -1.60 -12.85 -13.10
C ASP A 137 -3.11 -12.65 -13.26
N GLY A 138 -3.72 -13.37 -14.20
CA GLY A 138 -5.17 -13.33 -14.44
C GLY A 138 -6.01 -14.16 -13.46
N ASP A 139 -5.38 -14.93 -12.58
CA ASP A 139 -6.05 -15.84 -11.65
C ASP A 139 -5.66 -15.54 -10.20
N TRP A 140 -6.64 -15.31 -9.32
CA TRP A 140 -6.38 -14.93 -7.93
C TRP A 140 -5.76 -16.08 -7.14
N GLY A 141 -6.29 -17.29 -7.27
CA GLY A 141 -5.81 -18.45 -6.53
C GLY A 141 -4.34 -18.74 -6.83
N ARG A 142 -3.96 -18.74 -8.10
CA ARG A 142 -2.57 -18.85 -8.55
C ARG A 142 -1.71 -17.69 -8.07
N PHE A 143 -2.17 -16.45 -8.22
CA PHE A 143 -1.44 -15.27 -7.76
C PHE A 143 -1.12 -15.37 -6.27
N PHE A 144 -2.13 -15.58 -5.43
CA PHE A 144 -1.95 -15.61 -3.98
C PHE A 144 -1.10 -16.81 -3.54
N ALA A 145 -1.32 -17.98 -4.14
CA ALA A 145 -0.53 -19.17 -3.84
C ALA A 145 0.96 -19.00 -4.22
N ASP A 146 1.25 -18.50 -5.43
CA ASP A 146 2.63 -18.50 -5.94
C ASP A 146 3.43 -17.26 -5.55
N ARG A 147 2.76 -16.10 -5.51
CA ARG A 147 3.38 -14.76 -5.40
C ARG A 147 3.21 -14.14 -4.01
N ARG A 148 2.38 -14.71 -3.14
CA ARG A 148 2.30 -14.34 -1.72
C ARG A 148 2.88 -15.45 -0.87
N LEU A 149 2.14 -16.52 -0.64
CA LEU A 149 2.54 -17.58 0.29
C LEU A 149 3.75 -18.37 -0.20
N GLY A 150 3.71 -18.83 -1.45
CA GLY A 150 4.78 -19.61 -2.06
C GLY A 150 6.10 -18.85 -2.19
N ASP A 151 6.05 -17.53 -2.37
CA ASP A 151 7.27 -16.70 -2.40
C ASP A 151 7.97 -16.67 -1.04
N LEU A 152 7.20 -16.49 0.04
CA LEU A 152 7.73 -16.57 1.41
C LEU A 152 8.30 -17.95 1.71
N VAL A 153 7.60 -19.02 1.32
CA VAL A 153 8.08 -20.41 1.48
C VAL A 153 9.42 -20.61 0.76
N ARG A 154 9.55 -20.16 -0.49
CA ARG A 154 10.81 -20.23 -1.25
C ARG A 154 11.95 -19.47 -0.55
N ARG A 155 11.67 -18.26 -0.04
CA ARG A 155 12.66 -17.43 0.66
C ARG A 155 13.12 -18.03 1.99
N LEU A 156 12.25 -18.75 2.69
CA LEU A 156 12.63 -19.50 3.90
C LEU A 156 13.64 -20.61 3.57
N GLY A 157 13.55 -21.20 2.38
CA GLY A 157 14.51 -22.22 1.92
C GLY A 157 14.45 -23.54 2.71
N ASP A 158 13.42 -23.75 3.52
CA ASP A 158 13.25 -24.93 4.35
C ASP A 158 12.55 -26.05 3.55
N PRO A 159 13.19 -27.23 3.37
CA PRO A 159 12.62 -28.33 2.59
C PRO A 159 11.35 -28.93 3.21
N THR A 160 11.23 -28.92 4.54
CA THR A 160 10.05 -29.43 5.25
C THR A 160 8.87 -28.49 5.03
N ILE A 161 9.08 -27.18 5.21
CA ILE A 161 8.05 -26.17 4.96
C ILE A 161 7.63 -26.20 3.49
N THR A 162 8.59 -26.33 2.57
CA THR A 162 8.31 -26.44 1.13
C THR A 162 7.42 -27.65 0.83
N LYS A 163 7.75 -28.82 1.38
CA LYS A 163 6.96 -30.04 1.17
C LYS A 163 5.54 -29.93 1.73
N GLU A 164 5.37 -29.35 2.92
CA GLU A 164 4.05 -29.16 3.52
C GLU A 164 3.25 -28.07 2.78
N TRP A 165 3.91 -27.02 2.29
CA TRP A 165 3.29 -26.02 1.43
C TRP A 165 2.73 -26.64 0.14
N GLU A 166 3.48 -27.49 -0.57
CA GLU A 166 2.97 -28.11 -1.81
C GLU A 166 1.72 -28.96 -1.55
N LYS A 167 1.69 -29.74 -0.46
CA LYS A 167 0.48 -30.50 -0.06
C LYS A 167 -0.69 -29.59 0.30
N LEU A 168 -0.42 -28.49 1.02
CA LEU A 168 -1.45 -27.52 1.40
C LEU A 168 -1.99 -26.81 0.16
N LYS A 169 -1.11 -26.37 -0.73
CA LYS A 169 -1.43 -25.67 -1.96
C LYS A 169 -2.35 -26.51 -2.85
N GLU A 170 -2.02 -27.80 -3.05
CA GLU A 170 -2.83 -28.73 -3.85
C GLU A 170 -4.27 -28.87 -3.33
N LYS A 171 -4.46 -28.83 -2.01
CA LYS A 171 -5.77 -29.05 -1.38
C LYS A 171 -6.54 -27.76 -1.13
N ALA A 172 -5.88 -26.73 -0.61
CA ALA A 172 -6.52 -25.53 -0.09
C ALA A 172 -6.79 -24.50 -1.17
N VAL A 173 -5.92 -24.34 -2.17
CA VAL A 173 -6.12 -23.32 -3.22
C VAL A 173 -7.41 -23.56 -4.00
N PRO A 174 -7.70 -24.80 -4.50
CA PRO A 174 -8.95 -25.04 -5.20
C PRO A 174 -10.21 -24.88 -4.34
N LEU A 175 -10.10 -25.05 -3.01
CA LEU A 175 -11.24 -24.99 -2.10
C LEU A 175 -11.51 -23.60 -1.54
N LEU A 176 -10.46 -22.81 -1.29
CA LEU A 176 -10.55 -21.55 -0.55
C LEU A 176 -10.26 -20.32 -1.40
N LEU A 177 -9.58 -20.48 -2.53
CA LEU A 177 -9.09 -19.36 -3.35
C LEU A 177 -9.58 -19.41 -4.81
N ASN A 178 -10.58 -20.25 -5.07
CA ASN A 178 -11.29 -20.36 -6.35
C ASN A 178 -12.81 -20.28 -6.11
N ASP A 179 -13.58 -20.15 -7.19
CA ASP A 179 -15.04 -20.23 -7.20
C ASP A 179 -15.77 -19.20 -6.31
N PHE A 180 -15.21 -18.00 -6.16
CA PHE A 180 -15.88 -16.87 -5.51
C PHE A 180 -17.16 -16.47 -6.27
N ASP A 181 -18.22 -16.16 -5.52
CA ASP A 181 -19.44 -15.54 -6.04
C ASP A 181 -19.72 -14.22 -5.28
N PRO A 182 -19.55 -13.05 -5.93
CA PRO A 182 -19.12 -12.86 -7.31
C PRO A 182 -17.63 -13.21 -7.54
N PRO A 183 -17.20 -13.43 -8.79
CA PRO A 183 -15.80 -13.71 -9.10
C PRO A 183 -14.85 -12.65 -8.55
N ALA A 184 -13.69 -13.09 -8.05
CA ALA A 184 -12.66 -12.20 -7.53
C ALA A 184 -12.25 -11.16 -8.58
N LYS A 185 -12.26 -9.88 -8.20
CA LYS A 185 -11.83 -8.77 -9.04
C LYS A 185 -10.53 -8.19 -8.49
N PRO A 186 -9.56 -7.82 -9.34
CA PRO A 186 -8.37 -7.12 -8.90
C PRO A 186 -8.76 -5.69 -8.52
N VAL A 187 -8.71 -5.40 -7.22
CA VAL A 187 -9.01 -4.08 -6.63
C VAL A 187 -7.79 -3.61 -5.84
N PRO A 188 -7.56 -2.28 -5.70
CA PRO A 188 -6.40 -1.80 -4.97
C PRO A 188 -6.53 -2.18 -3.49
N LEU A 189 -5.51 -2.84 -2.98
CA LEU A 189 -5.41 -3.22 -1.57
C LEU A 189 -4.39 -2.33 -0.86
N HIS A 190 -4.59 -2.18 0.45
CA HIS A 190 -3.58 -1.61 1.33
C HIS A 190 -2.39 -2.58 1.49
N GLY A 191 -2.66 -3.89 1.60
CA GLY A 191 -1.66 -4.96 1.68
C GLY A 191 -0.96 -5.12 3.03
N ASP A 192 -1.16 -4.18 3.94
CA ASP A 192 -0.70 -4.22 5.34
C ASP A 192 -1.72 -3.54 6.27
N LEU A 193 -3.01 -3.86 6.14
CA LEU A 193 -4.08 -3.17 6.85
C LEU A 193 -4.29 -3.72 8.26
N TRP A 194 -3.54 -3.23 9.24
CA TRP A 194 -3.71 -3.56 10.65
C TRP A 194 -3.84 -2.31 11.52
N SER A 195 -4.16 -2.46 12.81
CA SER A 195 -4.46 -1.31 13.69
C SER A 195 -3.31 -0.29 13.79
N GLY A 196 -2.06 -0.71 13.57
CA GLY A 196 -0.89 0.18 13.58
C GLY A 196 -0.81 1.13 12.38
N ASN A 197 -1.48 0.78 11.28
CA ASN A 197 -1.51 1.54 10.02
C ASN A 197 -2.81 2.34 9.84
N VAL A 198 -3.53 2.59 10.94
CA VAL A 198 -4.77 3.37 10.98
C VAL A 198 -4.61 4.55 11.95
N CYS A 199 -4.88 5.76 11.48
CA CYS A 199 -4.88 6.98 12.28
C CYS A 199 -6.29 7.56 12.32
N HIS A 200 -6.83 7.75 13.53
CA HIS A 200 -8.12 8.42 13.72
C HIS A 200 -7.91 9.93 13.84
N THR A 201 -8.30 10.65 12.80
CA THR A 201 -8.24 12.11 12.73
C THR A 201 -9.61 12.71 13.08
N SER A 202 -9.69 14.02 13.28
CA SER A 202 -10.98 14.72 13.46
C SER A 202 -11.95 14.54 12.29
N ASN A 203 -11.41 14.22 11.10
CA ASN A 203 -12.16 14.08 9.85
C ASN A 203 -12.46 12.62 9.50
N GLY A 204 -12.13 11.66 10.38
CA GLY A 204 -12.29 10.23 10.15
C GLY A 204 -10.97 9.46 10.13
N GLY A 205 -11.07 8.15 9.89
CA GLY A 205 -9.91 7.26 9.79
C GLY A 205 -9.09 7.51 8.52
N VAL A 206 -7.77 7.44 8.65
CA VAL A 206 -6.80 7.51 7.55
C VAL A 206 -5.90 6.29 7.63
N ILE A 207 -5.68 5.60 6.51
CA ILE A 207 -4.79 4.45 6.41
C ILE A 207 -3.48 4.85 5.70
N PHE A 208 -2.34 4.33 6.16
CA PHE A 208 -1.01 4.75 5.72
C PHE A 208 0.00 3.60 5.80
N ASP A 209 1.20 3.81 5.25
CA ASP A 209 2.27 2.80 5.13
C ASP A 209 1.82 1.50 4.40
N PRO A 210 1.24 1.59 3.19
CA PRO A 210 0.77 0.42 2.46
C PRO A 210 1.88 -0.45 1.85
N ALA A 211 1.57 -1.73 1.75
CA ALA A 211 2.26 -2.76 0.97
C ALA A 211 1.39 -3.13 -0.25
N GLY A 212 0.96 -2.12 -1.00
CA GLY A 212 -0.19 -2.22 -1.90
C GLY A 212 0.04 -3.06 -3.15
N TYR A 213 -1.06 -3.59 -3.68
CA TYR A 213 -1.15 -4.29 -4.97
C TYR A 213 -2.62 -4.43 -5.37
N TYR A 214 -2.90 -4.83 -6.61
CA TYR A 214 -4.25 -5.22 -7.02
C TYR A 214 -4.49 -6.68 -6.66
N GLY A 215 -5.45 -6.93 -5.76
CA GLY A 215 -5.74 -8.25 -5.21
C GLY A 215 -7.23 -8.46 -4.97
N HIS A 216 -7.60 -9.58 -4.34
CA HIS A 216 -8.95 -9.79 -3.83
C HIS A 216 -9.16 -9.00 -2.53
N GLY A 217 -10.27 -8.25 -2.41
CA GLY A 217 -10.56 -7.36 -1.28
C GLY A 217 -10.46 -8.03 0.10
N GLU A 218 -10.81 -9.31 0.19
CA GLU A 218 -10.74 -10.09 1.44
C GLU A 218 -9.32 -10.22 1.99
N ALA A 219 -8.27 -10.06 1.18
CA ALA A 219 -6.89 -10.15 1.66
C ALA A 219 -6.55 -9.06 2.69
N ASP A 220 -7.05 -7.83 2.52
CA ASP A 220 -6.91 -6.77 3.53
C ASP A 220 -7.70 -7.10 4.80
N LEU A 221 -8.89 -7.69 4.67
CA LEU A 221 -9.72 -8.10 5.82
C LEU A 221 -9.06 -9.22 6.63
N GLY A 222 -8.32 -10.11 5.97
CA GLY A 222 -7.52 -11.14 6.62
C GLY A 222 -6.47 -10.54 7.56
N ILE A 223 -5.72 -9.53 7.11
CA ILE A 223 -4.72 -8.83 7.93
C ILE A 223 -5.40 -8.05 9.05
N ALA A 224 -6.46 -7.31 8.73
CA ALA A 224 -7.17 -6.46 9.69
C ALA A 224 -7.67 -7.29 10.88
N ARG A 225 -8.35 -8.41 10.63
CA ARG A 225 -8.88 -9.28 11.68
C ARG A 225 -7.80 -9.99 12.49
N MET A 226 -6.63 -10.25 11.89
CA MET A 226 -5.52 -10.92 12.58
C MET A 226 -4.80 -10.00 13.56
N PHE A 227 -4.73 -8.69 13.27
CA PHE A 227 -3.92 -7.74 14.02
C PHE A 227 -4.71 -6.51 14.50
N GLY A 228 -5.80 -6.78 15.24
CA GLY A 228 -6.49 -5.76 16.04
C GLY A 228 -7.37 -4.78 15.26
N GLY A 229 -7.65 -5.06 13.98
CA GLY A 229 -8.76 -4.46 13.26
C GLY A 229 -10.07 -5.04 13.78
N GLU A 230 -10.90 -4.18 14.36
CA GLU A 230 -12.26 -4.48 14.83
C GLU A 230 -13.30 -4.21 13.75
#